data_AF-A0A536BNQ0-F1
#
_entry.id   AF-A0A536BNQ0-F1
#
_cell.length_a   1.000
_cell.length_b   1.000
_cell.length_c   1.000
_cell.angle_alpha   90.00
_cell.angle_beta   90.00
_cell.angle_gamma   90.00
#
_symmetry.space_group_name_H-M   'P 1'
#
loop_
_entity.id
_entity.type
_entity.pdbx_description
1 polymer ?
#
loop_
_entity_poly.entity_id
_entity_poly.type
_entity_poly.pdbx_seq_one_letter_code
_entity_poly.pdbx_strand_id
1 'polypeptide(L)'
;MAEAEDRVRGELVDDLLNGTFGDQANVQRRARHLRYDLSVPHRLLVVDVDHFGRFIRERRYEEGRVIALKHQLFQVVTGAVRRGHPRHLVSAHSDSVIVLVPQSPDGKDPEAEELATRIREAVAESELGITV
;
A
#
# COMPACT_ATOMS: atom_id res chain seq x y z
N MET A 1 -12.44 -14.81 3.17
CA MET A 1 -11.80 -14.93 1.83
C MET A 1 -10.97 -13.70 1.49
N ALA A 2 -11.45 -12.48 1.73
CA ALA A 2 -10.70 -11.24 1.46
C ALA A 2 -9.33 -11.16 2.16
N GLU A 3 -9.24 -11.48 3.45
CA GLU A 3 -7.96 -11.40 4.20
C GLU A 3 -6.86 -12.33 3.68
N ALA A 4 -7.24 -13.52 3.18
CA ALA A 4 -6.27 -14.45 2.61
C ALA A 4 -5.74 -13.94 1.26
N GLU A 5 -6.60 -13.31 0.46
CA GLU A 5 -6.20 -12.70 -0.81
C GLU A 5 -5.34 -11.46 -0.59
N ASP A 6 -5.69 -10.60 0.38
CA ASP A 6 -4.91 -9.41 0.73
C ASP A 6 -3.53 -9.79 1.29
N ARG A 7 -3.43 -10.88 2.06
CA ARG A 7 -2.13 -11.43 2.50
C ARG A 7 -1.27 -11.88 1.32
N VAL A 8 -1.84 -12.62 0.37
CA VAL A 8 -1.11 -13.09 -0.83
C VAL A 8 -0.66 -11.92 -1.71
N ARG A 9 -1.46 -10.84 -1.78
CA ARG A 9 -1.07 -9.60 -2.47
C ARG A 9 0.09 -8.91 -1.77
N GLY A 10 0.05 -8.80 -0.44
CA GLY A 10 1.14 -8.24 0.37
C GLY A 10 2.44 -9.02 0.18
N GLU A 11 2.39 -10.34 0.30
CA GLU A 11 3.55 -11.21 0.08
C GLU A 11 4.16 -11.04 -1.32
N LEU A 12 3.33 -10.87 -2.36
CA LEU A 12 3.85 -10.62 -3.71
C LEU A 12 4.58 -9.27 -3.80
N VAL A 13 4.08 -8.22 -3.16
CA VAL A 13 4.75 -6.91 -3.11
C VAL A 13 6.06 -7.02 -2.37
N ASP A 14 6.06 -7.64 -1.19
CA ASP A 14 7.26 -7.80 -0.39
C ASP A 14 8.33 -8.57 -1.14
N ASP A 15 7.95 -9.63 -1.86
CA ASP A 15 8.89 -10.40 -2.67
C ASP A 15 9.46 -9.60 -3.85
N LEU A 16 8.64 -8.75 -4.48
CA LEU A 16 9.08 -7.85 -5.54
C LEU A 16 10.06 -6.79 -5.02
N LEU A 17 9.79 -6.21 -3.84
CA LEU A 17 10.62 -5.19 -3.22
C LEU A 17 11.96 -5.74 -2.74
N ASN A 18 11.96 -6.95 -2.17
CA ASN A 18 13.15 -7.58 -1.61
C ASN A 18 13.95 -8.39 -2.64
N GLY A 19 13.42 -8.58 -3.85
CA GLY A 19 14.02 -9.46 -4.86
C GLY A 19 13.98 -10.94 -4.47
N THR A 20 13.09 -11.33 -3.55
CA THR A 20 12.96 -12.71 -3.04
C THR A 20 11.95 -13.55 -3.82
N PHE A 21 11.44 -13.05 -4.94
CA PHE A 21 10.45 -13.73 -5.78
C PHE A 21 10.96 -14.99 -6.52
N GLY A 22 12.25 -15.30 -6.40
CA GLY A 22 12.89 -16.44 -7.06
C GLY A 22 13.14 -16.15 -8.54
N ASP A 23 12.49 -16.92 -9.42
CA ASP A 23 12.60 -16.71 -10.87
C ASP A 23 11.45 -15.85 -11.44
N GLN A 24 11.68 -15.27 -12.61
CA GLN A 24 10.71 -14.40 -13.28
C GLN A 24 9.42 -15.15 -13.69
N ALA A 25 9.50 -16.45 -13.97
CA ALA A 25 8.32 -17.23 -14.36
C ALA A 25 7.37 -17.44 -13.18
N ASN A 26 7.91 -17.64 -11.97
CA ASN A 26 7.17 -17.82 -10.74
C ASN A 26 6.44 -16.54 -10.33
N VAL A 27 7.12 -15.39 -10.36
CA VAL A 27 6.51 -14.11 -10.01
C VAL A 27 5.40 -13.73 -10.99
N GLN A 28 5.60 -13.96 -12.29
CA GLN A 28 4.54 -13.76 -13.29
C GLN A 28 3.35 -14.70 -13.07
N ARG A 29 3.61 -15.97 -12.75
CA ARG A 29 2.54 -16.93 -12.43
C ARG A 29 1.73 -16.45 -11.23
N ARG A 30 2.36 -16.04 -10.13
CA ARG A 30 1.68 -15.53 -8.93
C ARG A 30 0.85 -14.29 -9.23
N ALA A 31 1.41 -13.33 -9.96
CA ALA A 31 0.70 -12.13 -10.39
C ALA A 31 -0.54 -12.44 -11.24
N ARG A 32 -0.46 -13.40 -12.17
CA ARG A 32 -1.61 -13.85 -12.99
C ARG A 32 -2.73 -14.45 -12.15
N HIS A 33 -2.42 -15.21 -11.09
CA HIS A 33 -3.44 -15.73 -10.16
C HIS A 33 -4.18 -14.59 -9.44
N LEU A 34 -3.49 -13.48 -9.16
CA LEU A 34 -4.06 -12.25 -8.62
C LEU A 34 -4.67 -11.33 -9.69
N ARG A 35 -4.71 -11.76 -10.96
CA ARG A 35 -5.15 -10.98 -12.13
C ARG A 35 -4.40 -9.64 -12.28
N TYR A 36 -3.14 -9.64 -11.84
CA TYR A 36 -2.20 -8.52 -11.93
C TYR A 36 -1.21 -8.76 -13.07
N ASP A 37 -1.03 -7.76 -13.93
CA ASP A 37 -0.15 -7.84 -15.09
C ASP A 37 1.17 -7.10 -14.80
N LEU A 38 2.23 -7.85 -14.52
CA LEU A 38 3.57 -7.28 -14.27
C LEU A 38 4.31 -6.84 -15.54
N SER A 39 3.75 -7.06 -16.74
CA SER A 39 4.43 -6.75 -18.01
C SER A 39 4.32 -5.29 -18.46
N VAL A 40 3.41 -4.53 -17.83
CA VAL A 40 3.23 -3.10 -18.09
C VAL A 40 4.07 -2.25 -17.14
N PRO A 41 4.31 -0.96 -17.43
CA PRO A 41 4.88 -0.04 -16.44
C PRO A 41 4.00 0.06 -15.19
N HIS A 42 4.64 0.21 -14.03
CA HIS A 42 3.97 0.33 -12.75
C HIS A 42 4.43 1.58 -12.02
N ARG A 43 3.53 2.11 -11.19
CA ARG A 43 3.82 3.17 -10.25
C ARG A 43 3.84 2.60 -8.84
N LEU A 44 4.83 3.03 -8.08
CA LEU A 44 4.95 2.76 -6.65
C LEU A 44 4.67 4.04 -5.87
N LEU A 45 3.74 3.98 -4.92
CA LEU A 45 3.49 5.03 -3.94
C LEU A 45 3.97 4.54 -2.58
N VAL A 46 4.72 5.40 -1.88
CA VAL A 46 5.09 5.21 -0.48
C VAL A 46 4.27 6.19 0.34
N VAL A 47 3.36 5.66 1.16
CA VAL A 47 2.55 6.44 2.08
C VAL A 47 3.23 6.36 3.43
N ASP A 48 4.05 7.35 3.76
CA ASP A 48 4.81 7.41 5.01
C ASP A 48 4.10 8.28 6.04
N VAL A 49 4.14 7.91 7.32
CA VAL A 49 3.47 8.71 8.36
C VAL A 49 4.39 9.78 8.90
N ASP A 50 3.97 11.03 8.77
CA ASP A 50 4.71 12.19 9.27
C ASP A 50 5.01 12.04 10.77
N HIS A 51 6.30 12.03 11.11
CA HIS A 51 6.77 12.04 12.50
C HIS A 51 6.18 10.92 13.38
N PHE A 52 5.90 9.73 12.83
CA PHE A 52 5.23 8.63 13.53
C PHE A 52 5.81 8.31 14.92
N GLY A 53 7.14 8.24 15.02
CA GLY A 53 7.81 7.97 16.30
C GLY A 53 7.58 9.08 17.34
N ARG A 54 7.45 10.34 16.94
CA ARG A 54 7.08 11.44 17.83
C ARG A 54 5.62 11.31 18.28
N PHE A 55 4.73 11.05 17.33
CA PHE A 55 3.30 10.88 17.57
C PHE A 55 2.99 9.80 18.61
N ILE A 56 3.62 8.62 18.48
CA ILE A 56 3.48 7.50 19.42
C ILE A 56 3.96 7.90 20.83
N ARG A 57 5.14 8.54 20.91
CA ARG A 57 5.76 8.90 22.20
C ARG A 57 4.96 9.93 22.97
N GLU A 58 4.47 10.98 22.30
CA GLU A 58 3.68 12.04 22.94
C GLU A 58 2.36 11.49 23.50
N ARG A 59 1.74 10.53 22.81
CA ARG A 59 0.50 9.87 23.27
C ARG A 59 0.72 8.66 24.18
N ARG A 60 1.98 8.27 24.44
CA ARG A 60 2.37 7.10 25.26
C ARG A 60 1.64 5.82 24.84
N TYR A 61 1.55 5.57 23.54
CA TYR A 61 0.89 4.36 23.05
C TYR A 61 1.70 3.10 23.40
N GLU A 62 1.00 2.12 23.95
CA GLU A 62 1.52 0.76 24.11
C GLU A 62 1.61 0.05 22.75
N GLU A 63 2.44 -0.99 22.68
CA GLU A 63 2.72 -1.73 21.45
C GLU A 63 1.44 -2.20 20.72
N GLY A 64 0.48 -2.76 21.46
CA GLY A 64 -0.80 -3.20 20.88
C GLY A 64 -1.57 -2.07 20.20
N ARG A 65 -1.51 -0.85 20.74
CA ARG A 65 -2.15 0.33 20.13
C ARG A 65 -1.39 0.79 18.89
N VAL A 66 -0.07 0.67 18.87
CA VAL A 66 0.75 0.94 17.68
C VAL A 66 0.42 -0.03 16.55
N ILE A 67 0.30 -1.32 16.84
CA ILE A 67 -0.10 -2.35 15.85
C ILE A 67 -1.50 -2.04 15.30
N ALA A 68 -2.46 -1.71 16.16
CA ALA A 68 -3.80 -1.35 15.74
C ALA A 68 -3.82 -0.11 14.84
N LEU A 69 -3.04 0.92 15.17
CA LEU A 69 -2.92 2.14 14.38
C LEU A 69 -2.35 1.85 12.97
N LYS A 70 -1.29 1.04 12.87
CA LYS A 70 -0.72 0.62 11.59
C LYS A 70 -1.71 -0.18 10.75
N HIS A 71 -2.45 -1.09 11.38
CA HIS A 71 -3.49 -1.86 10.71
C HIS A 71 -4.62 -0.97 10.19
N GLN A 72 -5.07 0.01 10.98
CA GLN A 72 -6.10 0.95 10.56
C GLN A 72 -5.61 1.84 9.40
N LEU A 73 -4.37 2.34 9.44
CA LEU A 73 -3.77 3.07 8.33
C LEU A 73 -3.76 2.23 7.05
N PHE A 74 -3.32 0.98 7.14
CA PHE A 74 -3.32 0.05 6.01
C PHE A 74 -4.72 -0.11 5.39
N GLN A 75 -5.77 -0.23 6.22
CA GLN A 75 -7.15 -0.33 5.75
C GLN A 75 -7.64 0.95 5.06
N VAL A 76 -7.31 2.13 5.60
CA VAL A 76 -7.66 3.43 5.01
C VAL A 76 -7.01 3.60 3.64
N VAL A 77 -5.70 3.34 3.54
CA VAL A 77 -4.95 3.43 2.28
C VAL A 77 -5.50 2.44 1.25
N THR A 78 -5.68 1.18 1.63
CA THR A 78 -6.25 0.13 0.77
C THR A 78 -7.63 0.54 0.24
N GLY A 79 -8.49 1.08 1.10
CA GLY A 79 -9.82 1.56 0.71
C GLY A 79 -9.79 2.74 -0.26
N ALA A 80 -8.87 3.70 -0.07
CA ALA A 80 -8.70 4.84 -0.97
C ALA A 80 -8.23 4.42 -2.36
N VAL A 81 -7.32 3.44 -2.44
CA VAL A 81 -6.75 2.94 -3.70
C VAL A 81 -7.76 2.07 -4.45
N ARG A 82 -8.50 1.20 -3.73
CA ARG A 82 -9.41 0.20 -4.33
C ARG A 82 -10.47 0.78 -5.26
N ARG A 83 -10.92 2.03 -5.02
CA ARG A 83 -11.93 2.71 -5.85
C ARG A 83 -11.46 2.93 -7.29
N GLY A 84 -10.20 3.30 -7.49
CA GLY A 84 -9.61 3.52 -8.82
C GLY A 84 -8.85 2.31 -9.36
N HIS A 85 -8.24 1.53 -8.46
CA HIS A 85 -7.41 0.38 -8.80
C HIS A 85 -7.86 -0.85 -8.01
N PRO A 86 -8.92 -1.56 -8.44
CA PRO A 86 -9.48 -2.69 -7.68
C PRO A 86 -8.53 -3.89 -7.58
N ARG A 87 -7.48 -3.92 -8.43
CA ARG A 87 -6.43 -4.95 -8.45
C ARG A 87 -5.09 -4.42 -7.96
N HIS A 88 -5.06 -3.33 -7.20
CA HIS A 88 -3.81 -2.85 -6.61
C HIS A 88 -3.12 -3.94 -5.80
N LEU A 89 -1.80 -3.86 -5.71
CA LEU A 89 -1.05 -4.59 -4.71
C LEU A 89 -0.65 -3.61 -3.61
N VAL A 90 -0.73 -4.03 -2.35
CA VAL A 90 -0.43 -3.20 -1.19
C VAL A 90 0.26 -4.02 -0.12
N SER A 91 1.26 -3.44 0.54
CA SER A 91 1.94 -4.03 1.70
C SER A 91 2.21 -2.97 2.77
N ALA A 92 2.25 -3.40 4.02
CA ALA A 92 2.68 -2.58 5.15
C ALA A 92 4.19 -2.73 5.36
N HIS A 93 4.91 -1.63 5.49
CA HIS A 93 6.36 -1.63 5.67
C HIS A 93 6.77 -0.65 6.77
N SER A 94 7.13 -1.17 7.95
CA SER A 94 7.42 -0.37 9.14
C SER A 94 6.25 0.57 9.52
N ASP A 95 6.37 1.86 9.27
CA ASP A 95 5.39 2.92 9.46
C ASP A 95 4.83 3.49 8.15
N SER A 96 5.21 2.90 7.02
CA SER A 96 4.70 3.25 5.69
C SER A 96 3.79 2.16 5.13
N VAL A 97 2.96 2.54 4.16
CA VAL A 97 2.19 1.62 3.32
C VAL A 97 2.67 1.77 1.88
N ILE A 98 3.07 0.67 1.26
CA ILE A 98 3.56 0.64 -0.12
C ILE A 98 2.43 0.17 -1.02
N VAL A 99 2.14 0.94 -2.06
CA VAL A 99 1.08 0.66 -3.04
C VAL A 99 1.70 0.54 -4.42
N LEU A 100 1.38 -0.54 -5.13
CA LEU A 100 1.76 -0.75 -6.52
C LEU A 100 0.52 -0.79 -7.43
N VAL A 101 0.48 0.11 -8.41
CA VAL A 101 -0.59 0.19 -9.41
C VAL A 101 -0.02 0.23 -10.83
N PRO A 102 -0.74 -0.29 -11.83
CA PRO A 102 -0.36 -0.10 -13.24
C PRO A 102 -0.30 1.39 -13.58
N GLN A 103 0.68 1.79 -14.39
CA GLN A 103 0.81 3.14 -14.92
C GLN A 103 0.23 3.19 -16.34
N SER A 104 -0.44 4.29 -16.67
CA SER A 104 -0.87 4.55 -18.05
C SER A 104 0.34 4.62 -19.01
N PRO A 105 0.23 4.09 -20.24
CA PRO A 105 1.31 4.10 -21.24
C PRO A 105 1.85 5.50 -21.56
N ASP A 106 1.04 6.54 -21.34
CA ASP A 106 1.32 7.91 -21.75
C ASP A 106 2.37 8.62 -20.86
N GLY A 107 2.80 7.99 -19.76
CA GLY A 107 3.95 8.40 -18.94
C GLY A 107 3.82 9.74 -18.20
N LYS A 108 2.79 10.53 -18.49
CA LYS A 108 2.38 11.70 -17.71
C LYS A 108 1.56 11.24 -16.54
N ASP A 109 1.78 11.87 -15.38
CA ASP A 109 1.27 11.32 -14.14
C ASP A 109 0.31 12.20 -13.31
N PRO A 110 -0.72 12.82 -13.94
CA PRO A 110 -1.80 13.43 -13.17
C PRO A 110 -2.53 12.40 -12.30
N GLU A 111 -2.59 11.14 -12.74
CA GLU A 111 -3.21 10.05 -11.97
C GLU A 111 -2.48 9.75 -10.65
N ALA A 112 -1.15 9.93 -10.57
CA ALA A 112 -0.40 9.80 -9.32
C ALA A 112 -0.77 10.88 -8.33
N GLU A 113 -0.81 12.13 -8.79
CA GLU A 113 -1.14 13.27 -7.96
C GLU A 113 -2.58 13.16 -7.44
N GLU A 114 -3.52 12.74 -8.29
CA GLU A 114 -4.90 12.47 -7.91
C GLU A 114 -4.98 11.31 -6.90
N LEU A 115 -4.27 10.21 -7.12
CA LEU A 115 -4.27 9.07 -6.21
C LEU A 115 -3.64 9.43 -4.85
N ALA A 116 -2.52 10.15 -4.87
CA ALA A 116 -1.85 10.63 -3.67
C ALA A 116 -2.73 11.60 -2.89
N THR A 117 -3.43 12.51 -3.58
CA THR A 117 -4.38 13.44 -2.96
C THR A 117 -5.53 12.68 -2.32
N ARG A 118 -6.11 11.70 -3.01
CA ARG A 118 -7.17 10.84 -2.46
C ARG A 118 -6.73 10.07 -1.22
N ILE A 119 -5.48 9.58 -1.20
CA ILE A 119 -4.91 8.89 -0.02
C ILE A 119 -4.76 9.89 1.14
N ARG A 120 -4.20 11.07 0.91
CA ARG A 120 -4.05 12.11 1.93
C ARG A 120 -5.40 12.52 2.52
N GLU A 121 -6.39 12.77 1.67
CA GLU A 121 -7.76 13.11 2.09
C GLU A 121 -8.37 11.98 2.92
N ALA A 122 -8.29 10.73 2.47
CA ALA A 122 -8.82 9.59 3.22
C ALA A 122 -8.15 9.40 4.60
N VAL A 123 -6.85 9.67 4.70
CA VAL A 123 -6.13 9.62 5.98
C VAL A 123 -6.51 10.81 6.87
N ALA A 124 -6.61 12.01 6.32
CA ALA A 124 -6.98 13.22 7.06
C ALA A 124 -8.43 13.17 7.59
N GLU A 125 -9.35 12.56 6.84
CA GLU A 125 -10.74 12.35 7.23
C GLU A 125 -10.92 11.19 8.24
N SER A 126 -9.88 10.38 8.45
CA SER A 126 -9.93 9.25 9.38
C SER A 126 -9.72 9.69 10.84
N GLU A 127 -10.22 8.88 11.78
CA GLU A 127 -10.04 9.11 13.21
C GLU A 127 -8.62 8.77 13.72
N LEU A 128 -7.67 8.51 12.83
CA LEU A 128 -6.29 8.12 13.21
C LEU A 128 -5.52 9.31 13.81
N GLY A 129 -5.83 10.52 13.38
CA GLY A 129 -5.17 11.76 13.82
C GLY A 129 -3.70 11.84 13.40
N ILE A 130 -3.33 11.18 12.31
CA ILE A 130 -1.99 11.20 11.68
C ILE A 130 -2.07 11.88 10.31
N THR A 131 -0.92 12.27 9.77
CA THR A 131 -0.76 12.82 8.41
C THR A 131 0.27 12.00 7.62
N VAL A 132 0.16 12.04 6.28
CA VAL A 132 0.95 11.28 5.31
C VAL A 132 1.23 12.11 4.05
#